data_AF-R5LLG6-F1
#
_entry.id   AF-R5LLG6-F1
#
_cell.length_a   1.000
_cell.length_b   1.000
_cell.length_c   1.000
_cell.angle_alpha   90.00
_cell.angle_beta   90.00
_cell.angle_gamma   90.00
#
_symmetry.space_group_name_H-M   'P 1'
#
loop_
_entity.id
_entity.type
_entity.pdbx_description
1 polymer ?
#
loop_
_entity_poly.entity_id
_entity_poly.type
_entity_poly.pdbx_seq_one_letter_code
_entity_poly.pdbx_strand_id
1 'polypeptide(L)'
;MGLFSAKPSVNAQKIIGWLGCECEYFPAGKPAQFISSTYEDAFAKKEMGGYTPVIIVVNDVLSEWFDMLREDSGTSPEDRRRELLSAELPNAQEWFTERLSEMKATYGEYWNEITADSGNCGDKIDKLSGFVDFGTKKAAEVVIAKIPTENPWEVFAWLPFGGWNECPEPEIMMAVGKYWFQKFGAVPAVISHDILEFVAQPLRDRSAAVGLALEQYAFCNDIIDQGCQEVCILADMLAKSSVWFFWWD
;
A
#
# COMPACT_ATOMS: atom_id res chain seq x y z
N MET A 1 -0.72 -19.59 30.64
CA MET A 1 -1.38 -20.57 29.75
C MET A 1 -0.81 -20.35 28.36
N GLY A 2 -0.10 -21.34 27.83
CA GLY A 2 0.67 -21.20 26.59
C GLY A 2 -0.23 -20.91 25.40
N LEU A 3 0.00 -19.77 24.75
CA LEU A 3 -0.52 -19.50 23.42
C LEU A 3 0.04 -20.59 22.51
N PHE A 4 -0.84 -21.41 21.93
CA PHE A 4 -0.49 -22.24 20.79
C PHE A 4 -0.04 -21.28 19.68
N SER A 5 1.27 -21.05 19.57
CA SER A 5 1.88 -20.43 18.40
C SER A 5 1.62 -21.40 17.25
N ALA A 6 0.67 -21.03 16.38
CA ALA A 6 0.48 -21.73 15.12
C ALA A 6 1.78 -21.62 14.31
N LYS A 7 2.20 -22.71 13.67
CA LYS A 7 3.35 -22.67 12.77
C LYS A 7 2.99 -21.86 11.52
N PRO A 8 3.87 -20.99 11.02
CA PRO A 8 3.63 -20.27 9.78
C PRO A 8 3.39 -21.23 8.61
N SER A 9 2.46 -20.89 7.71
CA SER A 9 2.25 -21.63 6.45
C SER A 9 3.52 -21.63 5.59
N VAL A 10 3.55 -22.48 4.56
CA VAL A 10 4.67 -22.52 3.60
C VAL A 10 4.86 -21.14 2.95
N ASN A 11 3.77 -20.47 2.58
CA ASN A 11 3.78 -19.13 2.01
C ASN A 11 4.29 -18.08 3.00
N ALA A 12 3.83 -18.14 4.26
CA ALA A 12 4.35 -17.25 5.30
C ALA A 12 5.86 -17.45 5.52
N GLN A 13 6.35 -18.68 5.49
CA GLN A 13 7.79 -18.99 5.59
C GLN A 13 8.57 -18.43 4.41
N LYS A 14 8.04 -18.51 3.18
CA LYS A 14 8.64 -17.91 1.99
C LYS A 14 8.78 -16.40 2.14
N ILE A 15 7.71 -15.70 2.52
CA ILE A 15 7.71 -14.25 2.71
C ILE A 15 8.70 -13.84 3.80
N ILE A 16 8.68 -14.51 4.96
CA ILE A 16 9.64 -14.25 6.06
C ILE A 16 11.08 -14.46 5.59
N GLY A 17 11.33 -15.54 4.85
CA GLY A 17 12.65 -15.85 4.28
C GLY A 17 13.12 -14.83 3.24
N TRP A 18 12.23 -14.36 2.38
CA TRP A 18 12.50 -13.30 1.40
C TRP A 18 12.89 -11.98 2.07
N LEU A 19 12.12 -11.58 3.08
CA LEU A 19 12.34 -10.32 3.79
C LEU A 19 13.66 -10.34 4.54
N GLY A 20 13.97 -11.44 5.25
CA GLY A 20 15.21 -11.56 6.02
C GLY A 20 15.33 -10.55 7.17
N CYS A 21 14.20 -10.08 7.72
CA CYS A 21 14.14 -9.15 8.84
C CYS A 21 13.19 -9.63 9.95
N GLU A 22 13.08 -8.86 11.04
CA GLU A 22 12.21 -9.21 12.17
C GLU A 22 10.74 -9.24 11.74
N CYS A 23 10.09 -10.38 11.91
CA CYS A 23 8.72 -10.64 11.49
C CYS A 23 7.92 -11.27 12.63
N GLU A 24 6.70 -10.77 12.87
CA GLU A 24 5.74 -11.37 13.79
C GLU A 24 4.59 -12.01 13.00
N TYR A 25 4.34 -13.29 13.24
CA TYR A 25 3.37 -14.09 12.48
C TYR A 25 2.01 -14.21 13.17
N PHE A 26 0.94 -14.09 12.40
CA PHE A 26 -0.44 -14.26 12.86
C PHE A 26 -1.21 -15.21 11.93
N PRO A 27 -1.78 -16.31 12.46
CA PRO A 27 -2.57 -17.23 11.65
C PRO A 27 -3.91 -16.63 11.23
N ALA A 28 -4.48 -17.13 10.13
CA ALA A 28 -5.82 -16.78 9.69
C ALA A 28 -6.87 -16.97 10.79
N GLY A 29 -7.85 -16.06 10.85
CA GLY A 29 -8.89 -16.06 11.87
C GLY A 29 -8.49 -15.47 13.23
N LYS A 30 -7.24 -15.01 13.39
CA LYS A 30 -6.84 -14.21 14.55
C LYS A 30 -7.71 -12.94 14.64
N PRO A 31 -8.11 -12.47 15.83
CA PRO A 31 -8.89 -11.23 15.94
C PRO A 31 -8.16 -10.04 15.32
N ALA A 32 -8.81 -9.34 14.39
CA ALA A 32 -8.22 -8.21 13.66
C ALA A 32 -7.73 -7.10 14.61
N GLN A 33 -8.46 -6.84 15.69
CA GLN A 33 -8.06 -5.86 16.71
C GLN A 33 -6.69 -6.17 17.33
N PHE A 34 -6.35 -7.46 17.49
CA PHE A 34 -5.05 -7.85 18.02
C PHE A 34 -3.93 -7.55 17.03
N ILE A 35 -4.14 -7.86 15.75
CA ILE A 35 -3.20 -7.52 14.65
C ILE A 35 -3.01 -6.01 14.57
N SER A 36 -4.10 -5.23 14.58
CA SER A 36 -4.07 -3.76 14.57
C SER A 36 -3.28 -3.21 15.76
N SER A 37 -3.53 -3.70 16.98
CA SER A 37 -2.81 -3.22 18.17
C SER A 37 -1.31 -3.53 18.10
N THR A 38 -0.92 -4.69 17.58
CA THR A 38 0.49 -5.02 17.42
C THR A 38 1.17 -4.14 16.36
N TYR A 39 0.47 -3.86 15.26
CA TYR A 39 0.95 -2.91 14.26
C TYR A 39 1.09 -1.50 14.82
N GLU A 40 0.07 -0.99 15.53
CA GLU A 40 0.09 0.36 16.14
C GLU A 40 1.26 0.51 17.12
N ASP A 41 1.52 -0.51 17.94
CA ASP A 41 2.67 -0.56 18.85
C ASP A 41 4.02 -0.52 18.11
N ALA A 42 4.13 -1.23 16.99
CA ALA A 42 5.33 -1.19 16.14
C ALA A 42 5.47 0.17 15.45
N PHE A 43 4.37 0.74 14.94
CA PHE A 43 4.35 2.05 14.27
C PHE A 43 4.73 3.19 15.21
N ALA A 44 4.32 3.13 16.48
CA ALA A 44 4.72 4.09 17.51
C ALA A 44 6.22 4.02 17.85
N LYS A 45 6.86 2.86 17.66
CA LYS A 45 8.28 2.60 17.99
C LYS A 45 9.21 2.67 16.78
N LYS A 46 8.68 2.92 15.58
CA LYS A 46 9.41 2.83 14.30
C LYS A 46 10.70 3.67 14.26
N GLU A 47 10.65 4.91 14.72
CA GLU A 47 11.80 5.84 14.74
C GLU A 47 12.90 5.36 15.68
N MET A 48 12.52 4.89 16.89
CA MET A 48 13.47 4.35 17.87
C MET A 48 14.05 3.01 17.42
N GLY A 49 13.31 2.27 16.61
CA GLY A 49 13.70 0.95 16.12
C GLY A 49 14.47 0.96 14.79
N GLY A 50 14.48 2.08 14.06
CA GLY A 50 15.13 2.17 12.75
C GLY A 50 14.49 1.25 11.70
N TYR A 51 13.16 1.16 11.68
CA TYR A 51 12.41 0.32 10.75
C TYR A 51 11.10 0.97 10.32
N THR A 52 10.51 0.47 9.22
CA THR A 52 9.13 0.75 8.82
C THR A 52 8.30 -0.53 9.00
N PRO A 53 7.26 -0.53 9.88
CA PRO A 53 6.43 -1.70 10.06
C PRO A 53 5.38 -1.80 8.95
N VAL A 54 5.21 -3.00 8.40
CA VAL A 54 4.21 -3.29 7.36
C VAL A 54 3.49 -4.59 7.69
N ILE A 55 2.16 -4.61 7.60
CA ILE A 55 1.34 -5.82 7.62
C ILE A 55 1.34 -6.41 6.21
N ILE A 56 1.82 -7.63 6.06
CA ILE A 56 1.88 -8.33 4.79
C ILE A 56 0.86 -9.46 4.83
N VAL A 57 -0.10 -9.44 3.91
CA VAL A 57 -1.14 -10.46 3.78
C VAL A 57 -0.55 -11.66 3.04
N VAL A 58 -0.55 -12.81 3.70
CA VAL A 58 -0.04 -14.06 3.14
C VAL A 58 -1.11 -14.67 2.25
N ASN A 59 -0.80 -14.81 0.96
CA ASN A 59 -1.64 -15.49 -0.02
C ASN A 59 -0.76 -16.19 -1.08
N ASP A 60 -1.39 -17.05 -1.90
CA ASP A 60 -0.69 -17.82 -2.93
C ASP A 60 -0.13 -16.90 -4.02
N VAL A 61 -0.91 -15.92 -4.49
CA VAL A 61 -0.53 -15.01 -5.58
C VAL A 61 0.76 -14.24 -5.26
N LEU A 62 0.84 -13.61 -4.08
CA LEU A 62 2.01 -12.88 -3.64
C LEU A 62 3.23 -13.81 -3.44
N SER A 63 2.99 -15.05 -3.04
CA SER A 63 4.07 -16.03 -2.86
C SER A 63 4.62 -16.53 -4.19
N GLU A 64 3.74 -16.81 -5.15
CA GLU A 64 4.10 -17.20 -6.52
C GLU A 64 4.81 -16.06 -7.24
N TRP A 65 4.41 -14.81 -7.00
CA TRP A 65 5.12 -13.63 -7.49
C TRP A 65 6.59 -13.60 -7.07
N PHE A 66 6.90 -13.89 -5.79
CA PHE A 66 8.29 -13.97 -5.34
C PHE A 66 9.08 -15.13 -5.96
N ASP A 67 8.40 -16.25 -6.25
CA ASP A 67 9.04 -17.36 -6.96
C ASP A 67 9.39 -16.93 -8.41
N MET A 68 8.47 -16.28 -9.11
CA MET A 68 8.70 -15.75 -10.46
C MET A 68 9.84 -14.71 -10.49
N LEU A 69 9.85 -13.76 -9.55
CA LEU A 69 10.92 -12.76 -9.46
C LEU A 69 12.30 -13.39 -9.25
N ARG A 70 12.38 -14.48 -8.47
CA ARG A 70 13.63 -15.24 -8.28
C ARG A 70 14.08 -15.98 -9.52
N GLU A 71 13.13 -16.52 -10.29
CA GLU A 71 13.43 -17.28 -11.50
C GLU A 71 13.86 -16.37 -12.66
N ASP A 72 13.19 -15.22 -12.84
CA ASP A 72 13.42 -14.32 -13.99
C ASP A 72 14.73 -13.54 -13.86
N SER A 73 15.04 -13.02 -12.67
CA SER A 73 16.22 -12.18 -12.46
C SER A 73 17.53 -12.96 -12.39
N GLY A 74 17.48 -14.23 -11.95
CA GLY A 74 18.66 -15.01 -11.59
C GLY A 74 19.50 -14.38 -10.46
N THR A 75 19.00 -13.31 -9.81
CA THR A 75 19.67 -12.60 -8.71
C THR A 75 19.03 -12.96 -7.37
N SER A 76 19.80 -12.78 -6.29
CA SER A 76 19.27 -12.99 -4.94
C SER A 76 18.27 -11.88 -4.59
N PRO A 77 17.30 -12.11 -3.69
CA PRO A 77 16.42 -11.05 -3.17
C PRO A 77 17.20 -9.84 -2.64
N GLU A 78 18.36 -10.06 -2.04
CA GLU A 78 19.24 -9.02 -1.52
C GLU A 78 19.90 -8.18 -2.61
N ASP A 79 20.33 -8.80 -3.71
CA ASP A 79 20.91 -8.08 -4.85
C ASP A 79 19.83 -7.29 -5.58
N ARG A 80 18.64 -7.86 -5.79
CA ARG A 80 17.51 -7.14 -6.37
C ARG A 80 17.09 -5.93 -5.54
N ARG A 81 17.01 -6.10 -4.22
CA ARG A 81 16.77 -5.00 -3.28
C ARG A 81 17.84 -3.91 -3.42
N ARG A 82 19.12 -4.29 -3.53
CA ARG A 82 20.22 -3.34 -3.70
C ARG A 82 20.10 -2.57 -5.01
N GLU A 83 19.73 -3.23 -6.10
CA GLU A 83 19.49 -2.59 -7.39
C GLU A 83 18.39 -1.52 -7.27
N LEU A 84 17.21 -1.89 -6.76
CA LEU A 84 16.07 -0.97 -6.58
C LEU A 84 16.42 0.22 -5.68
N LEU A 85 17.11 -0.01 -4.56
CA LEU A 85 17.53 1.05 -3.64
C LEU A 85 18.59 1.98 -4.24
N SER A 86 19.39 1.49 -5.19
CA SER A 86 20.43 2.27 -5.87
C SER A 86 19.95 2.97 -7.13
N ALA A 87 18.76 2.60 -7.63
CA ALA A 87 18.19 3.17 -8.85
C ALA A 87 17.82 4.64 -8.66
N GLU A 88 17.99 5.42 -9.73
CA GLU A 88 17.48 6.78 -9.76
C GLU A 88 15.95 6.73 -9.91
N LEU A 89 15.25 7.27 -8.91
CA LEU A 89 13.80 7.28 -8.91
C LEU A 89 13.27 8.36 -9.87
N PRO A 90 12.20 8.07 -10.64
CA PRO A 90 11.58 9.06 -11.50
C PRO A 90 10.92 10.19 -10.68
N ASN A 91 10.64 11.30 -11.35
CA ASN A 91 9.93 12.42 -10.75
C ASN A 91 8.42 12.09 -10.64
N ALA A 92 7.94 11.87 -9.41
CA ALA A 92 6.54 11.54 -9.17
C ALA A 92 5.56 12.60 -9.68
N GLN A 93 5.91 13.89 -9.63
CA GLN A 93 5.02 14.97 -10.09
C GLN A 93 4.90 15.00 -11.61
N GLU A 94 6.01 14.76 -12.32
CA GLU A 94 6.02 14.62 -13.77
C GLU A 94 5.20 13.38 -14.17
N TRP A 95 5.42 12.26 -13.49
CA TRP A 95 4.65 11.03 -13.69
C TRP A 95 3.15 11.24 -13.51
N PHE A 96 2.71 11.89 -12.42
CA PHE A 96 1.29 12.21 -12.22
C PHE A 96 0.74 13.11 -13.33
N THR A 97 1.51 14.10 -13.77
CA THR A 97 1.08 15.05 -14.81
C THR A 97 0.86 14.33 -16.14
N GLU A 98 1.79 13.47 -16.54
CA GLU A 98 1.71 12.65 -17.74
C GLU A 98 0.51 11.71 -17.66
N ARG A 99 0.40 10.95 -16.56
CA ARG A 99 -0.66 9.97 -16.36
C ARG A 99 -2.06 10.59 -16.36
N LEU A 100 -2.26 11.70 -15.65
CA LEU A 100 -3.55 12.42 -15.64
C LEU A 100 -3.89 12.99 -17.01
N SER A 101 -2.90 13.45 -17.78
CA SER A 101 -3.12 13.93 -19.14
C SER A 101 -3.57 12.80 -20.07
N GLU A 102 -2.95 11.62 -19.98
CA GLU A 102 -3.33 10.42 -20.73
C GLU A 102 -4.75 9.95 -20.38
N MET A 103 -5.07 9.87 -19.08
CA MET A 103 -6.39 9.49 -18.59
C MET A 103 -7.47 10.47 -19.09
N LYS A 104 -7.22 11.77 -18.98
CA LYS A 104 -8.14 12.80 -19.47
C LYS A 104 -8.39 12.69 -20.98
N ALA A 105 -7.35 12.44 -21.76
CA ALA A 105 -7.48 12.26 -23.20
C ALA A 105 -8.26 10.99 -23.56
N THR A 106 -8.06 9.92 -22.78
CA THR A 106 -8.65 8.60 -23.02
C THR A 106 -10.13 8.55 -22.60
N TYR A 107 -10.48 9.11 -21.46
CA TYR A 107 -11.84 9.05 -20.90
C TYR A 107 -12.80 10.09 -21.49
N GLY A 108 -12.29 11.21 -22.01
CA GLY A 108 -13.13 12.20 -22.70
C GLY A 108 -14.23 12.77 -21.79
N GLU A 109 -15.50 12.52 -22.12
CA GLU A 109 -16.64 13.03 -21.34
C GLU A 109 -16.69 12.42 -19.93
N TYR A 110 -16.33 11.14 -19.78
CA TYR A 110 -16.31 10.47 -18.48
C TYR A 110 -15.36 11.15 -17.48
N TRP A 111 -14.23 11.70 -17.96
CA TRP A 111 -13.33 12.50 -17.13
C TRP A 111 -14.05 13.70 -16.49
N ASN A 112 -14.91 14.39 -17.25
CA ASN A 112 -15.63 15.55 -16.75
C ASN A 112 -16.71 15.14 -15.73
N GLU A 113 -17.30 13.96 -15.88
CA GLU A 113 -18.28 13.42 -14.93
C GLU A 113 -17.62 13.11 -13.58
N ILE A 114 -16.54 12.34 -13.57
CA ILE A 114 -15.86 11.93 -12.31
C ILE A 114 -15.14 13.07 -11.61
N THR A 115 -14.73 14.12 -12.34
CA THR A 115 -14.04 15.30 -11.78
C THR A 115 -14.99 16.45 -11.44
N ALA A 116 -16.28 16.32 -11.73
CA ALA A 116 -17.27 17.32 -11.33
C ALA A 116 -17.41 17.37 -9.81
N ASP A 117 -17.57 18.57 -9.26
CA ASP A 117 -17.93 18.74 -7.85
C ASP A 117 -19.44 18.59 -7.69
N SER A 118 -19.90 17.36 -7.41
CA SER A 118 -21.31 17.06 -7.13
C SER A 118 -21.74 17.46 -5.72
N GLY A 119 -20.79 17.77 -4.83
CA GLY A 119 -21.03 17.98 -3.40
C GLY A 119 -21.29 16.69 -2.61
N ASN A 120 -21.10 15.51 -3.23
CA ASN A 120 -21.20 14.23 -2.54
C ASN A 120 -20.05 14.06 -1.52
N CYS A 121 -20.32 13.32 -0.45
CA CYS A 121 -19.38 13.07 0.63
C CYS A 121 -19.11 11.56 0.74
N GLY A 122 -17.87 11.20 1.05
CA GLY A 122 -17.48 9.79 1.26
C GLY A 122 -17.44 9.40 2.73
N ASP A 123 -17.05 8.16 3.02
CA ASP A 123 -16.94 7.67 4.40
C ASP A 123 -15.55 7.89 5.00
N LYS A 124 -15.49 8.07 6.32
CA LYS A 124 -14.22 8.16 7.04
C LYS A 124 -13.58 6.78 7.16
N ILE A 125 -12.32 6.66 6.81
CA ILE A 125 -11.49 5.46 6.98
C ILE A 125 -10.36 5.77 7.97
N ASP A 126 -10.43 5.16 9.15
CA ASP A 126 -9.45 5.37 10.23
C ASP A 126 -8.84 4.07 10.76
N LYS A 127 -9.11 2.94 10.09
CA LYS A 127 -8.60 1.62 10.46
C LYS A 127 -8.08 0.91 9.22
N LEU A 128 -6.90 0.32 9.38
CA LEU A 128 -6.34 -0.61 8.40
C LEU A 128 -7.26 -1.84 8.29
N SER A 129 -7.54 -2.25 7.07
CA SER A 129 -8.56 -3.26 6.78
C SER A 129 -8.17 -4.24 5.68
N GLY A 130 -7.12 -3.94 4.90
CA GLY A 130 -6.68 -4.78 3.77
C GLY A 130 -6.29 -6.22 4.14
N PHE A 131 -6.11 -6.51 5.43
CA PHE A 131 -5.87 -7.86 5.93
C PHE A 131 -7.14 -8.59 6.44
N VAL A 132 -8.31 -7.98 6.33
CA VAL A 132 -9.60 -8.55 6.73
C VAL A 132 -10.40 -8.89 5.48
N ASP A 133 -10.72 -10.17 5.33
CA ASP A 133 -11.50 -10.65 4.20
C ASP A 133 -12.93 -10.05 4.22
N PHE A 134 -13.35 -9.49 3.10
CA PHE A 134 -14.62 -8.76 3.02
C PHE A 134 -15.84 -9.68 3.21
N GLY A 135 -15.78 -10.93 2.73
CA GLY A 135 -16.90 -11.86 2.82
C GLY A 135 -17.07 -12.47 4.21
N THR A 136 -16.00 -13.06 4.74
CA THR A 136 -15.99 -13.79 6.01
C THR A 136 -15.82 -12.89 7.22
N LYS A 137 -15.36 -11.65 7.02
CA LYS A 137 -15.01 -10.68 8.09
C LYS A 137 -13.94 -11.21 9.05
N LYS A 138 -13.11 -12.15 8.60
CA LYS A 138 -12.00 -12.72 9.37
C LYS A 138 -10.69 -12.17 8.86
N ALA A 139 -9.73 -11.99 9.76
CA ALA A 139 -8.37 -11.66 9.34
C ALA A 139 -7.78 -12.82 8.53
N ALA A 140 -7.10 -12.48 7.45
CA ALA A 140 -6.26 -13.38 6.69
C ALA A 140 -5.04 -13.83 7.53
N GLU A 141 -4.28 -14.76 7.00
CA GLU A 141 -2.94 -15.04 7.53
C GLU A 141 -2.04 -13.83 7.22
N VAL A 142 -1.32 -13.32 8.21
CA VAL A 142 -0.47 -12.14 8.04
C VAL A 142 0.88 -12.26 8.73
N VAL A 143 1.84 -11.48 8.23
CA VAL A 143 3.12 -11.22 8.87
C VAL A 143 3.25 -9.72 9.08
N ILE A 144 3.55 -9.28 10.31
CA ILE A 144 3.97 -7.90 10.57
C ILE A 144 5.49 -7.86 10.49
N ALA A 145 6.02 -7.26 9.44
CA ALA A 145 7.46 -7.13 9.22
C ALA A 145 7.96 -5.77 9.70
N LYS A 146 9.06 -5.75 10.45
CA LYS A 146 9.80 -4.53 10.82
C LYS A 146 10.96 -4.35 9.85
N ILE A 147 10.66 -3.73 8.71
CA ILE A 147 11.59 -3.64 7.59
C ILE A 147 12.64 -2.57 7.90
N PRO A 148 13.95 -2.91 7.99
CA PRO A 148 14.99 -1.97 8.39
C PRO A 148 15.27 -0.99 7.25
N THR A 149 14.58 0.13 7.28
CA THR A 149 14.57 1.19 6.26
C THR A 149 14.86 2.51 6.93
N GLU A 150 15.64 3.36 6.28
CA GLU A 150 15.83 4.74 6.73
C GLU A 150 14.62 5.58 6.33
N ASN A 151 14.03 5.23 5.18
CA ASN A 151 12.92 5.96 4.60
C ASN A 151 11.71 5.04 4.34
N PRO A 152 10.48 5.41 4.73
CA PRO A 152 9.33 4.51 4.61
C PRO A 152 8.97 4.02 3.21
N TRP A 153 9.31 4.75 2.16
CA TRP A 153 9.06 4.31 0.78
C TRP A 153 10.02 3.21 0.30
N GLU A 154 11.13 2.98 1.01
CA GLU A 154 12.09 1.91 0.66
C GLU A 154 11.49 0.51 0.86
N VAL A 155 10.37 0.38 1.57
CA VAL A 155 9.68 -0.91 1.74
C VAL A 155 9.30 -1.56 0.41
N PHE A 156 9.05 -0.78 -0.64
CA PHE A 156 8.76 -1.30 -1.97
C PHE A 156 9.97 -1.96 -2.64
N ALA A 157 11.20 -1.67 -2.20
CA ALA A 157 12.39 -2.42 -2.61
C ALA A 157 12.56 -3.74 -1.84
N TRP A 158 12.02 -3.82 -0.62
CA TRP A 158 12.03 -5.05 0.19
C TRP A 158 10.93 -6.02 -0.23
N LEU A 159 9.79 -5.48 -0.63
CA LEU A 159 8.62 -6.21 -1.10
C LEU A 159 8.19 -5.64 -2.47
N PRO A 160 8.95 -5.91 -3.55
CA PRO A 160 8.63 -5.40 -4.87
C PRO A 160 7.36 -6.08 -5.39
N PHE A 161 6.25 -5.35 -5.41
CA PHE A 161 4.97 -5.74 -5.99
C PHE A 161 4.50 -4.65 -6.96
N GLY A 162 3.60 -4.99 -7.89
CA GLY A 162 3.15 -4.12 -8.96
C GLY A 162 3.69 -4.52 -10.34
N GLY A 163 3.26 -3.80 -11.38
CA GLY A 163 3.51 -4.14 -12.78
C GLY A 163 2.40 -4.94 -13.46
N TRP A 164 1.20 -4.99 -12.86
CA TRP A 164 0.01 -5.66 -13.39
C TRP A 164 -1.24 -4.81 -13.18
N ASN A 165 -2.28 -4.97 -14.01
CA ASN A 165 -3.59 -4.33 -13.81
C ASN A 165 -3.52 -2.83 -13.47
N GLU A 166 -2.68 -2.07 -14.18
CA GLU A 166 -2.39 -0.65 -13.92
C GLU A 166 -1.76 -0.34 -12.54
N CYS A 167 -1.46 -1.35 -11.72
CA CYS A 167 -0.66 -1.26 -10.51
C CYS A 167 0.78 -0.85 -10.89
N PRO A 168 1.28 0.28 -10.39
CA PRO A 168 2.57 0.82 -10.82
C PRO A 168 3.75 -0.12 -10.54
N GLU A 169 4.81 -0.02 -11.34
CA GLU A 169 6.05 -0.74 -11.07
C GLU A 169 6.68 -0.31 -9.73
N PRO A 170 7.49 -1.17 -9.07
CA PRO A 170 8.12 -0.85 -7.78
C PRO A 170 8.88 0.48 -7.74
N GLU A 171 9.58 0.85 -8.81
CA GLU A 171 10.31 2.12 -8.92
C GLU A 171 9.36 3.34 -8.88
N ILE A 172 8.19 3.22 -9.52
CA ILE A 172 7.14 4.25 -9.47
C ILE A 172 6.52 4.29 -8.08
N MET A 173 6.24 3.14 -7.46
CA MET A 173 5.75 3.08 -6.09
C MET A 173 6.72 3.74 -5.09
N MET A 174 8.02 3.51 -5.24
CA MET A 174 9.05 4.20 -4.45
C MET A 174 9.06 5.70 -4.68
N ALA A 175 8.98 6.15 -5.94
CA ALA A 175 8.94 7.57 -6.28
C ALA A 175 7.70 8.27 -5.69
N VAL A 176 6.52 7.69 -5.89
CA VAL A 176 5.24 8.19 -5.38
C VAL A 176 5.22 8.14 -3.85
N GLY A 177 5.63 7.03 -3.25
CA GLY A 177 5.75 6.87 -1.80
C GLY A 177 6.68 7.91 -1.18
N LYS A 178 7.82 8.19 -1.81
CA LYS A 178 8.75 9.25 -1.39
C LYS A 178 8.10 10.62 -1.42
N TYR A 179 7.44 10.95 -2.53
CA TYR A 179 6.73 12.22 -2.69
C TYR A 179 5.62 12.39 -1.65
N TRP A 180 4.77 11.37 -1.46
CA TRP A 180 3.69 11.41 -0.48
C TRP A 180 4.18 11.43 0.96
N PHE A 181 5.27 10.74 1.29
CA PHE A 181 5.89 10.85 2.60
C PHE A 181 6.38 12.29 2.84
N GLN A 182 7.11 12.87 1.90
CA GLN A 182 7.66 14.23 2.04
C GLN A 182 6.57 15.30 2.13
N LYS A 183 5.48 15.14 1.37
CA LYS A 183 4.40 16.15 1.27
C LYS A 183 3.31 15.97 2.33
N PHE A 184 2.99 14.73 2.69
CA PHE A 184 1.82 14.39 3.52
C PHE A 184 2.16 13.52 4.74
N GLY A 185 3.41 13.08 4.89
CA GLY A 185 3.81 12.15 5.95
C GLY A 185 3.20 10.76 5.80
N ALA A 186 2.80 10.37 4.58
CA ALA A 186 2.18 9.08 4.30
C ALA A 186 3.20 7.94 4.44
N VAL A 187 2.83 6.88 5.16
CA VAL A 187 3.67 5.71 5.42
C VAL A 187 2.95 4.43 4.97
N PRO A 188 3.54 3.57 4.12
CA PRO A 188 2.95 2.29 3.75
C PRO A 188 2.70 1.42 4.98
N ALA A 189 1.57 0.71 5.01
CA ALA A 189 1.08 0.05 6.22
C ALA A 189 0.57 -1.37 5.99
N VAL A 190 -0.15 -1.63 4.89
CA VAL A 190 -0.63 -2.96 4.53
C VAL A 190 -0.30 -3.24 3.07
N ILE A 191 0.19 -4.43 2.78
CA ILE A 191 0.41 -4.93 1.43
C ILE A 191 -0.18 -6.34 1.30
N SER A 192 -1.02 -6.57 0.29
CA SER A 192 -1.43 -7.90 -0.19
C SER A 192 -0.91 -8.14 -1.61
N HIS A 193 -1.56 -9.01 -2.38
CA HIS A 193 -1.27 -9.17 -3.80
C HIS A 193 -1.92 -8.06 -4.67
N ASP A 194 -2.93 -7.38 -4.14
CA ASP A 194 -3.82 -6.48 -4.86
C ASP A 194 -4.24 -5.25 -4.05
N ILE A 195 -3.86 -5.15 -2.77
CA ILE A 195 -4.22 -4.07 -1.85
C ILE A 195 -2.95 -3.41 -1.31
N LEU A 196 -2.98 -2.08 -1.27
CA LEU A 196 -2.00 -1.25 -0.59
C LEU A 196 -2.75 -0.27 0.33
N GLU A 197 -2.33 -0.16 1.59
CA GLU A 197 -2.81 0.88 2.50
C GLU A 197 -1.64 1.75 2.98
N PHE A 198 -1.90 3.05 3.14
CA PHE A 198 -1.01 3.99 3.81
C PHE A 198 -1.68 4.56 5.06
N VAL A 199 -0.87 4.86 6.07
CA VAL A 199 -1.26 5.72 7.20
C VAL A 199 -0.78 7.14 6.92
N ALA A 200 -1.67 8.11 7.02
CA ALA A 200 -1.35 9.54 6.85
C ALA A 200 -2.24 10.42 7.74
N GLN A 201 -1.87 11.69 7.92
CA GLN A 201 -2.75 12.64 8.61
C GLN A 201 -3.88 13.12 7.68
N PRO A 202 -5.11 13.32 8.19
CA PRO A 202 -6.21 13.86 7.38
C PRO A 202 -5.87 15.22 6.77
N LEU A 203 -6.10 15.37 5.47
CA LEU A 203 -5.76 16.58 4.71
C LEU A 203 -6.93 17.57 4.69
N ARG A 204 -7.05 18.38 5.75
CA ARG A 204 -8.23 19.24 5.97
C ARG A 204 -8.41 20.37 4.95
N ASP A 205 -7.38 20.71 4.18
CA ASP A 205 -7.49 21.71 3.12
C ASP A 205 -8.18 21.10 1.89
N ARG A 206 -9.35 21.61 1.52
CA ARG A 206 -10.19 21.04 0.46
C ARG A 206 -9.48 21.07 -0.90
N SER A 207 -8.75 22.13 -1.23
CA SER A 207 -8.07 22.24 -2.52
C SER A 207 -6.91 21.24 -2.61
N ALA A 208 -6.14 21.09 -1.53
CA ALA A 208 -5.08 20.11 -1.44
C ALA A 208 -5.64 18.68 -1.47
N ALA A 209 -6.78 18.43 -0.82
CA ALA A 209 -7.45 17.13 -0.85
C ALA A 209 -7.93 16.72 -2.25
N VAL A 210 -8.46 17.66 -3.04
CA VAL A 210 -8.81 17.40 -4.45
C VAL A 210 -7.56 17.09 -5.29
N GLY A 211 -6.46 17.84 -5.07
CA GLY A 211 -5.18 17.56 -5.72
C GLY A 211 -4.66 16.15 -5.39
N LEU A 212 -4.68 15.76 -4.12
CA LEU A 212 -4.29 14.41 -3.70
C LEU A 212 -5.25 13.34 -4.22
N ALA A 213 -6.55 13.60 -4.30
CA ALA A 213 -7.52 12.66 -4.88
C ALA A 213 -7.20 12.38 -6.36
N LEU A 214 -6.80 13.40 -7.13
CA LEU A 214 -6.33 13.21 -8.51
C LEU A 214 -5.02 12.42 -8.57
N GLU A 215 -4.05 12.73 -7.69
CA GLU A 215 -2.80 11.95 -7.59
C GLU A 215 -3.12 10.46 -7.27
N GLN A 216 -4.01 10.19 -6.33
CA GLN A 216 -4.42 8.83 -5.97
C GLN A 216 -5.15 8.12 -7.11
N TYR A 217 -5.98 8.85 -7.88
CA TYR A 217 -6.64 8.30 -9.06
C TYR A 217 -5.66 7.92 -10.18
N ALA A 218 -4.63 8.74 -10.40
CA ALA A 218 -3.56 8.39 -11.34
C ALA A 218 -2.74 7.18 -10.88
N PHE A 219 -2.53 7.05 -9.57
CA PHE A 219 -1.80 5.93 -8.96
C PHE A 219 -2.58 4.61 -8.98
N CYS A 220 -3.89 4.68 -8.80
CA CYS A 220 -4.81 3.57 -8.81
C CYS A 220 -6.14 4.10 -9.33
N ASN A 221 -6.54 3.71 -10.54
CA ASN A 221 -7.78 4.21 -11.12
C ASN A 221 -9.02 3.54 -10.49
N ASP A 222 -8.91 2.28 -10.07
CA ASP A 222 -10.01 1.48 -9.53
C ASP A 222 -10.64 2.05 -8.25
N ILE A 223 -9.91 2.83 -7.44
CA ILE A 223 -10.51 3.49 -6.26
C ILE A 223 -11.62 4.49 -6.64
N ILE A 224 -11.65 4.96 -7.89
CA ILE A 224 -12.75 5.76 -8.45
C ILE A 224 -13.58 4.90 -9.40
N ASP A 225 -12.99 4.30 -10.43
CA ASP A 225 -13.72 3.63 -11.51
C ASP A 225 -14.63 2.50 -10.98
N GLN A 226 -14.16 1.77 -9.97
CA GLN A 226 -14.89 0.69 -9.31
C GLN A 226 -15.26 1.01 -7.85
N GLY A 227 -14.60 2.00 -7.25
CA GLY A 227 -14.77 2.39 -5.86
C GLY A 227 -15.76 3.53 -5.66
N CYS A 228 -15.25 4.69 -5.27
CA CYS A 228 -16.07 5.83 -4.83
C CYS A 228 -16.70 6.64 -5.96
N GLN A 229 -16.41 6.32 -7.23
CA GLN A 229 -17.01 6.87 -8.45
C GLN A 229 -16.74 8.35 -8.75
N GLU A 230 -16.36 9.16 -7.77
CA GLU A 230 -16.13 10.59 -7.98
C GLU A 230 -14.90 11.11 -7.19
N VAL A 231 -14.13 12.00 -7.82
CA VAL A 231 -12.96 12.64 -7.21
C VAL A 231 -13.35 13.47 -5.98
N CYS A 232 -14.52 14.12 -5.99
CA CYS A 232 -14.98 14.92 -4.85
C CYS A 232 -15.29 14.07 -3.61
N ILE A 233 -15.80 12.85 -3.80
CA ILE A 233 -16.05 11.87 -2.74
C ILE A 233 -14.71 11.44 -2.14
N LEU A 234 -13.73 11.06 -2.96
CA LEU A 234 -12.39 10.70 -2.51
C LEU A 234 -11.71 11.86 -1.75
N ALA A 235 -11.81 13.09 -2.26
CA ALA A 235 -11.26 14.27 -1.60
C ALA A 235 -11.87 14.51 -0.21
N ASP A 236 -13.18 14.34 -0.06
CA ASP A 236 -13.86 14.43 1.24
C ASP A 236 -13.43 13.31 2.19
N MET A 237 -13.20 12.09 1.69
CA MET A 237 -12.61 10.99 2.47
C MET A 237 -11.22 11.36 2.97
N LEU A 238 -10.32 11.82 2.08
CA LEU A 238 -8.95 12.21 2.43
C LEU A 238 -8.88 13.33 3.46
N ALA A 239 -9.88 14.22 3.50
CA ALA A 239 -9.94 15.31 4.47
C ALA A 239 -10.21 14.86 5.91
N LYS A 240 -10.74 13.64 6.11
CA LYS A 240 -11.15 13.12 7.43
C LYS A 240 -10.57 11.74 7.78
N SER A 241 -10.00 11.02 6.81
CA SER A 241 -9.42 9.69 6.95
C SER A 241 -7.95 9.75 7.38
N SER A 242 -7.54 8.78 8.18
CA SER A 242 -6.12 8.57 8.54
C SER A 242 -5.50 7.37 7.83
N VAL A 243 -6.29 6.70 6.99
CA VAL A 243 -5.87 5.58 6.16
C VAL A 243 -6.24 5.88 4.71
N TRP A 244 -5.31 5.63 3.80
CA TRP A 244 -5.54 5.60 2.36
C TRP A 244 -5.59 4.14 1.93
N PHE A 245 -6.53 3.79 1.05
CA PHE A 245 -6.78 2.43 0.59
C PHE A 245 -6.71 2.40 -0.92
N PHE A 246 -5.95 1.44 -1.45
CA PHE A 246 -5.82 1.17 -2.88
C PHE A 246 -6.10 -0.30 -3.12
N TRP A 247 -6.79 -0.59 -4.22
CA TRP A 247 -7.08 -1.94 -4.68
C TRP A 247 -7.04 -1.96 -6.21
N TRP A 248 -6.42 -3.00 -6.78
CA TRP A 248 -6.36 -3.24 -8.22
C TRP A 248 -7.00 -4.60 -8.53
N ASP A 249 -7.98 -4.64 -9.43
CA ASP A 249 -8.66 -5.88 -9.87
C ASP A 249 -7.78 -6.73 -10.80
#